data_AF-A0A176RTV9-F1
#
_entry.id   AF-A0A176RTV9-F1
#
_cell.length_a   1.000
_cell.length_b   1.000
_cell.length_c   1.000
_cell.angle_alpha   90.00
_cell.angle_beta   90.00
_cell.angle_gamma   90.00
#
_symmetry.space_group_name_H-M   'P 1'
#
loop_
_entity.id
_entity.type
_entity.pdbx_description
1 polymer ?
#
loop_
_entity_poly.entity_id
_entity_poly.type
_entity_poly.pdbx_seq_one_letter_code
_entity_poly.pdbx_strand_id
1 'polypeptide(L)'
;MKPLCVDLDGTLIATDTLWESVLLLIRHNLLMVFLLPLWLIKGKAYFKHQIAQQITLDVTTLPYRENVLAFLQREKDAGRHLVLATAAHHSIAQAVAEHLKLFDHTIATDAHTNMKGITKRDALKQRFGIYDYIGDSPADLPILQAADQAFFVGTPSASLRKQCPPDRVFSIPQTSWLTWLKVLRPHQWVKNILIFLPLLLAHEFLNLDKLGDAASSPIPKITSLRLTLCL
;
A
#
# COMPACT_ATOMS: atom_id res chain seq x y z
N MET A 1 -20.35 17.68 23.96
CA MET A 1 -20.36 16.43 23.16
C MET A 1 -18.92 15.96 23.00
N LYS A 2 -18.61 14.69 23.23
CA LYS A 2 -17.24 14.14 23.13
C LYS A 2 -16.80 14.04 21.66
N PRO A 3 -15.51 14.27 21.33
CA PRO A 3 -15.02 14.17 19.96
C PRO A 3 -15.09 12.72 19.45
N LEU A 4 -15.26 12.56 18.14
CA LEU A 4 -15.11 11.30 17.45
C LEU A 4 -13.77 11.28 16.70
N CYS A 5 -12.90 10.38 17.09
CA CYS A 5 -11.58 10.19 16.52
C CYS A 5 -11.61 9.06 15.49
N VAL A 6 -11.08 9.31 14.30
CA VAL A 6 -11.27 8.46 13.12
C VAL A 6 -9.92 8.06 12.56
N ASP A 7 -9.66 6.76 12.40
CA ASP A 7 -8.47 6.30 11.67
C ASP A 7 -8.62 6.45 10.16
N LEU A 8 -7.49 6.55 9.45
CA LEU A 8 -7.48 6.72 8.00
C LEU A 8 -7.41 5.38 7.27
N ASP A 9 -6.24 4.74 7.34
CA ASP A 9 -5.90 3.54 6.59
C ASP A 9 -6.76 2.37 7.05
N GLY A 10 -7.35 1.60 6.13
CA GLY A 10 -8.27 0.50 6.44
C GLY A 10 -9.65 0.91 6.97
N THR A 11 -9.76 2.10 7.58
CA THR A 11 -10.95 2.64 8.22
C THR A 11 -11.73 3.60 7.33
N LEU A 12 -11.24 4.84 7.13
CA LEU A 12 -11.88 5.83 6.28
C LEU A 12 -11.70 5.51 4.79
N ILE A 13 -10.53 4.98 4.44
CA ILE A 13 -10.22 4.48 3.10
C ILE A 13 -10.07 2.96 3.11
N ALA A 14 -10.26 2.33 1.97
CA ALA A 14 -10.15 0.88 1.84
C ALA A 14 -8.70 0.37 1.74
N THR A 15 -7.75 1.26 1.47
CA THR A 15 -6.34 0.97 1.23
C THR A 15 -5.45 1.48 2.37
N ASP A 16 -4.13 1.32 2.18
CA ASP A 16 -3.10 1.80 3.09
C ASP A 16 -2.23 2.81 2.34
N THR A 17 -2.26 4.06 2.81
CA THR A 17 -1.54 5.19 2.21
C THR A 17 -0.02 5.01 2.20
N LEU A 18 0.55 4.20 3.11
CA LEU A 18 1.98 3.88 3.10
C LEU A 18 2.32 3.01 1.89
N TRP A 19 1.52 1.96 1.65
CA TRP A 19 1.74 1.07 0.50
C TRP A 19 1.53 1.78 -0.82
N GLU A 20 0.49 2.62 -0.94
CA GLU A 20 0.30 3.44 -2.13
C GLU A 20 1.49 4.37 -2.37
N SER A 21 1.99 5.04 -1.32
CA SER A 21 3.13 5.95 -1.44
C SER A 21 4.43 5.22 -1.81
N VAL A 22 4.67 4.02 -1.26
CA VAL A 22 5.83 3.18 -1.62
C VAL A 22 5.76 2.72 -3.07
N LEU A 23 4.60 2.26 -3.52
CA LEU A 23 4.42 1.83 -4.91
C LEU A 23 4.61 2.99 -5.89
N LEU A 24 4.07 4.17 -5.55
CA LEU A 24 4.30 5.39 -6.34
C LEU A 24 5.77 5.78 -6.37
N LEU A 25 6.49 5.69 -5.24
CA LEU A 25 7.93 5.96 -5.17
C LEU A 25 8.72 5.03 -6.09
N ILE A 26 8.47 3.72 -6.02
CA ILE A 26 9.14 2.72 -6.85
C ILE A 26 8.80 2.94 -8.34
N ARG A 27 7.55 3.29 -8.65
CA ARG A 27 7.12 3.60 -10.03
C ARG A 27 7.81 4.84 -10.57
N HIS A 28 8.05 5.85 -9.73
CA HIS A 28 8.76 7.06 -10.11
C HIS A 28 10.27 6.83 -10.26
N ASN A 29 10.87 6.07 -9.34
CA ASN A 29 12.28 5.72 -9.38
C ASN A 29 12.54 4.32 -8.79
N LEU A 30 12.78 3.34 -9.66
CA LEU A 30 13.00 1.95 -9.25
C LEU A 30 14.23 1.77 -8.33
N LEU A 31 15.24 2.63 -8.43
CA LEU A 31 16.45 2.55 -7.59
C LEU A 31 16.16 2.87 -6.12
N MET A 32 15.06 3.58 -5.82
CA MET A 32 14.68 3.91 -4.44
C MET A 32 14.34 2.67 -3.60
N VAL A 33 14.04 1.53 -4.23
CA VAL A 33 13.79 0.27 -3.52
C VAL A 33 14.96 -0.13 -2.63
N PHE A 34 16.20 0.18 -3.02
CA PHE A 34 17.41 -0.13 -2.24
C PHE A 34 17.57 0.77 -1.00
N LEU A 35 16.94 1.94 -0.98
CA LEU A 35 16.99 2.86 0.17
C LEU A 35 15.90 2.57 1.21
N LEU A 36 14.80 1.92 0.83
CA LEU A 36 13.70 1.59 1.74
C LEU A 36 14.15 0.84 3.00
N PRO A 37 15.01 -0.21 2.92
CA PRO A 37 15.50 -0.90 4.11
C PRO A 37 16.36 0.02 5.00
N LEU A 38 17.20 0.86 4.39
CA LEU A 38 18.06 1.80 5.14
C LEU A 38 17.25 2.81 5.94
N TRP A 39 16.17 3.33 5.36
CA TRP A 39 15.25 4.23 6.06
C TRP A 39 14.45 3.51 7.15
N LEU A 40 14.05 2.26 6.92
CA LEU A 40 13.30 1.48 7.91
C LEU A 40 14.15 1.14 9.14
N ILE A 41 15.45 0.86 8.96
CA ILE A 41 16.41 0.65 10.06
C ILE A 41 16.51 1.89 10.96
N LYS A 42 16.38 3.09 10.38
CA LYS A 42 16.32 4.36 11.14
C LYS A 42 14.98 4.61 11.84
N GLY A 43 14.00 3.73 11.66
CA GLY A 43 12.72 3.75 12.36
C GLY A 43 11.52 4.10 11.46
N LYS A 44 10.31 3.75 11.94
CA LYS A 44 9.06 3.86 11.17
C LYS A 44 8.64 5.32 10.89
N ALA A 45 8.87 6.22 11.85
CA ALA A 45 8.59 7.65 11.67
C ALA A 45 9.48 8.24 10.57
N TYR A 46 10.79 7.98 10.66
CA TYR A 46 11.76 8.37 9.63
C TYR A 46 11.44 7.78 8.26
N PHE A 47 11.09 6.49 8.18
CA PHE A 47 10.68 5.82 6.95
C PHE A 47 9.51 6.53 6.27
N LYS A 48 8.42 6.80 7.01
CA LYS A 48 7.24 7.50 6.49
C LYS A 48 7.56 8.94 6.07
N HIS A 49 8.41 9.62 6.83
CA HIS A 49 8.85 10.97 6.52
C HIS A 49 9.67 11.03 5.21
N GLN A 50 10.63 10.12 5.02
CA GLN A 50 11.42 10.06 3.79
C GLN A 50 10.53 9.79 2.56
N ILE A 51 9.56 8.88 2.67
CA ILE A 51 8.62 8.62 1.56
C ILE A 51 7.79 9.87 1.25
N ALA A 52 7.23 10.52 2.27
CA ALA A 52 6.41 11.72 2.10
C ALA A 52 7.18 12.93 1.55
N GLN A 53 8.51 12.97 1.71
CA GLN A 53 9.37 13.99 1.08
C GLN A 53 9.59 13.76 -0.41
N GLN A 54 9.48 12.52 -0.89
CA GLN A 54 9.78 12.15 -2.28
C GLN A 54 8.52 12.09 -3.15
N ILE A 55 7.36 11.80 -2.54
CA ILE A 55 6.09 11.59 -3.27
C ILE A 55 4.95 12.31 -2.57
N THR A 56 4.09 12.92 -3.37
CA THR A 56 2.78 13.44 -2.94
C THR A 56 1.69 12.49 -3.42
N LEU A 57 0.88 11.99 -2.49
CA LEU A 57 -0.25 11.13 -2.79
C LEU A 57 -1.45 11.97 -3.22
N ASP A 58 -2.13 11.58 -4.31
CA ASP A 58 -3.38 12.22 -4.72
C ASP A 58 -4.53 11.71 -3.85
N VAL A 59 -4.82 12.45 -2.79
CA VAL A 59 -5.86 12.12 -1.81
C VAL A 59 -7.28 12.13 -2.40
N THR A 60 -7.50 12.74 -3.56
CA THR A 60 -8.84 12.84 -4.17
C THR A 60 -9.30 11.55 -4.82
N THR A 61 -8.35 10.67 -5.15
CA THR A 61 -8.60 9.38 -5.82
C THR A 61 -8.60 8.20 -4.85
N LEU A 62 -8.39 8.46 -3.56
CA LEU A 62 -8.38 7.41 -2.54
C LEU A 62 -9.74 6.70 -2.48
N PRO A 63 -9.75 5.37 -2.25
CA PRO A 63 -10.98 4.61 -2.20
C PRO A 63 -11.69 4.80 -0.85
N TYR A 64 -12.34 5.94 -0.68
CA TYR A 64 -13.09 6.28 0.53
C TYR A 64 -14.28 5.32 0.75
N ARG A 65 -14.56 5.03 2.02
CA ARG A 65 -15.70 4.22 2.42
C ARG A 65 -16.92 5.12 2.61
N GLU A 66 -17.80 5.14 1.62
CA GLU A 66 -19.01 5.97 1.62
C GLU A 66 -19.90 5.77 2.85
N ASN A 67 -20.01 4.54 3.35
CA ASN A 67 -20.80 4.25 4.55
C ASN A 67 -20.21 4.90 5.83
N VAL A 68 -18.89 5.01 5.92
CA VAL A 68 -18.19 5.70 7.01
C VAL A 68 -18.30 7.20 6.82
N LEU A 69 -18.05 7.72 5.61
CA LEU A 69 -18.19 9.14 5.29
C LEU A 69 -19.61 9.66 5.58
N ALA A 70 -20.65 8.95 5.15
CA ALA A 70 -22.04 9.33 5.41
C ALA A 70 -22.40 9.28 6.90
N PHE A 71 -21.70 8.49 7.71
CA PHE A 71 -21.85 8.54 9.16
C PHE A 71 -21.15 9.77 9.74
N LEU A 72 -19.90 10.03 9.35
CA LEU A 72 -19.14 11.19 9.80
C LEU A 72 -19.82 12.51 9.43
N GLN A 73 -20.37 12.62 8.22
CA GLN A 73 -21.13 13.81 7.81
C GLN A 73 -22.32 14.06 8.73
N ARG A 74 -23.09 13.03 9.07
CA ARG A 74 -24.23 13.16 10.00
C ARG A 74 -23.80 13.58 11.40
N GLU A 75 -22.70 13.02 11.91
CA GLU A 75 -22.14 13.42 13.20
C GLU A 75 -21.66 14.89 13.16
N LYS A 76 -21.04 15.30 12.04
CA LYS A 76 -20.61 16.69 11.82
C LYS A 76 -21.79 17.65 11.78
N ASP A 77 -22.84 17.30 11.05
CA ASP A 77 -24.08 18.09 10.94
C ASP A 77 -24.81 18.18 12.28
N ALA A 78 -24.68 17.16 13.14
CA ALA A 78 -25.13 17.17 14.52
C ALA A 78 -24.25 18.02 15.47
N GLY A 79 -23.23 18.70 14.94
CA GLY A 79 -22.33 19.57 15.68
C GLY A 79 -21.21 18.85 16.43
N ARG A 80 -20.95 17.57 16.11
CA ARG A 80 -19.90 16.80 16.75
C ARG A 80 -18.52 17.18 16.22
N HIS A 81 -17.56 17.31 17.13
CA HIS A 81 -16.16 17.50 16.77
C HIS A 81 -15.56 16.21 16.22
N LEU A 82 -14.95 16.30 15.03
CA LEU A 82 -14.32 15.18 14.34
C LEU A 82 -12.80 15.36 14.29
N VAL A 83 -12.07 14.29 14.61
CA VAL A 83 -10.60 14.30 14.63
C VAL A 83 -10.08 13.17 13.74
N LEU A 84 -9.26 13.49 12.75
CA LEU A 84 -8.55 12.47 11.97
C LEU A 84 -7.31 12.02 12.76
N ALA A 85 -7.29 10.78 13.25
CA ALA A 85 -6.25 10.23 14.11
C ALA A 85 -5.58 9.03 13.43
N THR A 86 -4.53 9.29 12.66
CA THR A 86 -3.91 8.31 11.76
C THR A 86 -2.44 8.03 12.08
N ALA A 87 -1.97 6.83 11.70
CA ALA A 87 -0.55 6.53 11.67
C ALA A 87 0.14 7.03 10.39
N ALA A 88 -0.60 7.50 9.38
CA ALA A 88 -0.04 8.12 8.17
C ALA A 88 0.77 9.39 8.51
N HIS A 89 1.61 9.81 7.58
CA HIS A 89 2.40 11.04 7.74
C HIS A 89 1.49 12.28 7.78
N HIS A 90 1.88 13.31 8.54
CA HIS A 90 1.06 14.51 8.75
C HIS A 90 0.64 15.20 7.44
N SER A 91 1.49 15.21 6.42
CA SER A 91 1.14 15.78 5.11
C SER A 91 -0.06 15.09 4.45
N ILE A 92 -0.17 13.76 4.58
CA ILE A 92 -1.30 12.98 4.06
C ILE A 92 -2.55 13.28 4.89
N ALA A 93 -2.43 13.29 6.21
CA ALA A 93 -3.55 13.59 7.11
C ALA A 93 -4.12 14.99 6.86
N GLN A 94 -3.26 15.99 6.68
CA GLN A 94 -3.66 17.36 6.37
C GLN A 94 -4.34 17.44 5.01
N ALA A 95 -3.74 16.84 3.97
CA ALA A 95 -4.35 16.81 2.64
C ALA A 95 -5.74 16.15 2.64
N VAL A 96 -5.92 15.04 3.35
CA VAL A 96 -7.24 14.39 3.50
C VAL A 96 -8.22 15.30 4.27
N ALA A 97 -7.78 15.95 5.35
CA ALA A 97 -8.63 16.84 6.13
C ALA A 97 -9.07 18.07 5.31
N GLU A 98 -8.17 18.66 4.53
CA GLU A 98 -8.45 19.79 3.63
C GLU A 98 -9.35 19.38 2.47
N HIS A 99 -9.16 18.19 1.92
CA HIS A 99 -9.98 17.66 0.83
C HIS A 99 -11.43 17.41 1.29
N LEU A 100 -11.60 16.70 2.41
CA LEU A 100 -12.92 16.31 2.90
C LEU A 100 -13.65 17.43 3.65
N LYS A 101 -12.91 18.37 4.26
CA LYS A 101 -13.46 19.49 5.07
C LYS A 101 -14.37 19.04 6.21
N LEU A 102 -14.20 17.81 6.68
CA LEU A 102 -14.99 17.21 7.77
C LEU A 102 -14.31 17.36 9.14
N PHE A 103 -12.99 17.28 9.17
CA PHE A 103 -12.21 17.16 10.40
C PHE A 103 -11.81 18.52 10.95
N ASP A 104 -12.00 18.71 12.26
CA ASP A 104 -11.59 19.92 12.97
C ASP A 104 -10.09 19.88 13.31
N HIS A 105 -9.57 18.68 13.57
CA HIS A 105 -8.18 18.47 13.94
C HIS A 105 -7.61 17.19 13.34
N THR A 106 -6.30 17.17 13.17
CA THR A 106 -5.55 15.97 12.77
C THR A 106 -4.53 15.60 13.85
N ILE A 107 -4.36 14.30 14.08
CA ILE A 107 -3.27 13.68 14.84
C ILE A 107 -2.64 12.65 13.90
N ALA A 108 -1.35 12.82 13.60
CA ALA A 108 -0.67 12.06 12.57
C ALA A 108 0.80 11.84 12.91
N THR A 109 1.45 10.90 12.23
CA THR A 109 2.89 10.66 12.36
C THR A 109 3.69 11.83 11.79
N ASP A 110 4.70 12.27 12.51
CA ASP A 110 5.70 13.23 12.04
C ASP A 110 7.07 12.56 11.82
N ALA A 111 8.12 13.36 11.65
CA ALA A 111 9.48 12.85 11.40
C ALA A 111 10.07 12.05 12.58
N HIS A 112 9.56 12.26 13.79
CA HIS A 112 10.14 11.75 15.03
C HIS A 112 9.20 10.75 15.74
N THR A 113 7.89 10.99 15.68
CA THR A 113 6.89 10.26 16.45
C THR A 113 5.94 9.51 15.55
N ASN A 114 5.94 8.19 15.63
CA ASN A 114 4.99 7.34 14.91
C ASN A 114 3.68 7.19 15.71
N MET A 115 2.61 7.79 15.22
CA MET A 115 1.28 7.79 15.87
C MET A 115 0.52 6.48 15.63
N LYS A 116 1.00 5.38 16.24
CA LYS A 116 0.37 4.06 16.17
C LYS A 116 0.16 3.46 17.55
N GLY A 117 -0.95 2.74 17.74
CA GLY A 117 -1.24 1.99 18.97
C GLY A 117 -1.22 2.87 20.22
N ILE A 118 -0.42 2.47 21.22
CA ILE A 118 -0.34 3.12 22.53
C ILE A 118 0.00 4.62 22.41
N THR A 119 0.93 4.99 21.53
CA THR A 119 1.31 6.41 21.33
C THR A 119 0.13 7.25 20.84
N LYS A 120 -0.67 6.70 19.91
CA LYS A 120 -1.88 7.37 19.41
C LYS A 120 -2.93 7.47 20.52
N ARG A 121 -3.14 6.41 21.30
CA ARG A 121 -4.06 6.40 22.46
C ARG A 121 -3.69 7.50 23.46
N ASP A 122 -2.42 7.59 23.84
CA ASP A 122 -1.96 8.52 24.85
C ASP A 122 -2.10 9.97 24.37
N ALA A 123 -1.79 10.24 23.09
CA ALA A 123 -2.01 11.54 22.48
C ALA A 123 -3.51 11.94 22.48
N LEU A 124 -4.41 11.00 22.17
CA LEU A 124 -5.85 11.23 22.17
C LEU A 124 -6.37 11.50 23.59
N LYS A 125 -5.96 10.68 24.56
CA LYS A 125 -6.34 10.83 25.97
C LYS A 125 -5.81 12.13 26.56
N GLN A 126 -4.56 12.50 26.27
CA GLN A 126 -3.97 13.74 26.75
C GLN A 126 -4.69 14.97 26.17
N ARG A 127 -5.09 14.93 24.89
CA ARG A 127 -5.68 16.09 24.22
C ARG A 127 -7.18 16.24 24.49
N PHE A 128 -7.92 15.15 24.61
CA PHE A 128 -9.39 15.18 24.66
C PHE A 128 -9.98 14.58 25.94
N GLY A 129 -9.19 13.84 26.72
CA GLY A 129 -9.70 13.08 27.87
C GLY A 129 -10.57 11.92 27.42
N ILE A 130 -11.87 12.17 27.29
CA ILE A 130 -12.88 11.20 26.85
C ILE A 130 -13.19 11.42 25.37
N TYR A 131 -13.10 10.36 24.57
CA TYR A 131 -13.33 10.39 23.14
C TYR A 131 -13.97 9.07 22.67
N ASP A 132 -14.63 9.11 21.52
CA ASP A 132 -15.01 7.89 20.79
C ASP A 132 -14.01 7.63 19.68
N TYR A 133 -13.91 6.37 19.27
CA TYR A 133 -12.95 5.97 18.25
C TYR A 133 -13.55 5.04 17.20
N ILE A 134 -13.22 5.29 15.94
CA ILE A 134 -13.49 4.39 14.82
C ILE A 134 -12.19 3.89 14.21
N GLY A 135 -12.07 2.57 14.09
CA GLY A 135 -10.88 1.89 13.56
C GLY A 135 -11.20 0.50 13.00
N ASP A 136 -10.23 -0.14 12.33
CA ASP A 136 -10.39 -1.47 11.73
C ASP A 136 -9.38 -2.50 12.26
N SER A 137 -8.26 -2.05 12.82
CA SER A 137 -7.09 -2.90 12.98
C SER A 137 -6.86 -3.39 14.43
N PRO A 138 -6.17 -4.53 14.62
CA PRO A 138 -5.69 -4.95 15.94
C PRO A 138 -4.73 -3.95 16.58
N ALA A 139 -4.02 -3.14 15.79
CA ALA A 139 -3.15 -2.10 16.31
C ALA A 139 -3.93 -0.98 16.99
N ASP A 140 -5.21 -0.84 16.67
CA ASP A 140 -6.10 0.13 17.31
C ASP A 140 -6.71 -0.36 18.62
N LEU A 141 -6.49 -1.62 18.99
CA LEU A 141 -7.09 -2.20 20.20
C LEU A 141 -6.87 -1.37 21.47
N PRO A 142 -5.66 -0.85 21.78
CA PRO A 142 -5.46 -0.02 22.96
C PRO A 142 -6.25 1.29 22.91
N ILE A 143 -6.54 1.80 21.71
CA ILE A 143 -7.27 3.06 21.49
C ILE A 143 -8.77 2.80 21.62
N LEU A 144 -9.26 1.73 20.99
CA LEU A 144 -10.65 1.26 21.05
C LEU A 144 -11.07 0.92 22.49
N GLN A 145 -10.21 0.24 23.25
CA GLN A 145 -10.49 -0.08 24.67
C GLN A 145 -10.51 1.16 25.58
N ALA A 146 -9.82 2.23 25.19
CA ALA A 146 -9.79 3.46 25.96
C ALA A 146 -10.88 4.47 25.53
N ALA A 147 -11.56 4.20 24.42
CA ALA A 147 -12.66 5.02 23.92
C ALA A 147 -13.94 4.76 24.73
N ASP A 148 -14.80 5.77 24.83
CA ASP A 148 -16.10 5.64 25.50
C ASP A 148 -17.09 4.87 24.62
N GLN A 149 -17.01 5.04 23.30
CA GLN A 149 -17.60 4.14 22.31
C GLN A 149 -16.57 3.71 21.28
N ALA A 150 -16.58 2.42 20.98
CA ALA A 150 -15.71 1.74 20.04
C ALA A 150 -16.50 1.35 18.78
N PHE A 151 -16.19 2.01 17.68
CA PHE A 151 -16.74 1.75 16.35
C PHE A 151 -15.73 0.93 15.54
N PHE A 152 -16.18 -0.19 14.99
CA PHE A 152 -15.33 -1.05 14.17
C PHE A 152 -15.69 -0.97 12.69
N VAL A 153 -14.69 -0.92 11.83
CA VAL A 153 -14.88 -1.02 10.37
C VAL A 153 -14.42 -2.41 9.92
N GLY A 154 -15.31 -3.12 9.21
CA GLY A 154 -15.08 -4.49 8.77
C GLY A 154 -15.52 -5.56 9.75
N THR A 155 -14.96 -6.76 9.61
CA THR A 155 -15.28 -7.90 10.47
C THR A 155 -14.15 -8.09 11.48
N PRO A 156 -14.28 -7.59 12.73
CA PRO A 156 -13.24 -7.80 13.74
C PRO A 156 -13.08 -9.30 14.00
N SER A 157 -11.84 -9.72 14.25
CA SER A 157 -11.58 -11.10 14.63
C SER A 157 -12.32 -11.46 15.92
N ALA A 158 -12.62 -12.75 16.12
CA ALA A 158 -13.30 -13.20 17.33
C ALA A 158 -12.52 -12.82 18.61
N SER A 159 -11.18 -12.83 18.55
CA SER A 159 -10.32 -12.41 19.66
C SER A 159 -10.41 -10.91 19.94
N LEU A 160 -10.52 -10.08 18.90
CA LEU A 160 -10.62 -8.63 19.02
C LEU A 160 -11.98 -8.23 19.60
N ARG A 161 -13.06 -8.84 19.08
CA ARG A 161 -14.43 -8.64 19.58
C ARG A 161 -14.60 -9.06 21.04
N LYS A 162 -13.87 -10.08 21.49
CA LYS A 162 -13.87 -10.51 22.90
C LYS A 162 -13.15 -9.52 23.82
N GLN A 163 -12.07 -8.90 23.33
CA GLN A 163 -11.27 -7.94 24.10
C GLN A 163 -11.89 -6.54 24.14
N CYS A 164 -12.62 -6.17 23.09
CA CYS A 164 -13.33 -4.90 22.97
C CYS A 164 -14.61 -5.15 22.16
N PRO A 165 -15.76 -5.35 22.84
CA PRO A 165 -17.05 -5.47 22.17
C PRO A 165 -17.38 -4.16 21.42
N PRO A 166 -17.66 -4.20 20.11
CA PRO A 166 -17.99 -3.00 19.34
C PRO A 166 -19.38 -2.47 19.73
N ASP A 167 -19.50 -1.17 19.95
CA ASP A 167 -20.80 -0.49 20.04
C ASP A 167 -21.53 -0.53 18.69
N ARG A 168 -20.75 -0.42 17.61
CA ARG A 168 -21.26 -0.52 16.25
C ARG A 168 -20.19 -0.99 15.29
N VAL A 169 -20.62 -1.76 14.29
CA VAL A 169 -19.77 -2.31 13.24
C VAL A 169 -20.24 -1.79 11.88
N PHE A 170 -19.31 -1.27 11.09
CA PHE A 170 -19.52 -0.86 9.70
C PHE A 170 -19.16 -2.03 8.78
N SER A 171 -20.16 -2.63 8.15
CA SER A 171 -19.95 -3.72 7.20
C SER A 171 -19.17 -3.26 5.97
N ILE A 172 -18.19 -4.05 5.57
CA ILE A 172 -17.44 -3.88 4.32
C ILE A 172 -17.90 -5.00 3.36
N PRO A 173 -18.03 -4.73 2.04
CA PRO A 173 -18.26 -5.78 1.06
C PRO A 173 -17.14 -6.82 1.12
N GLN A 174 -17.49 -8.09 1.34
CA GLN A 174 -16.50 -9.18 1.33
C GLN A 174 -16.13 -9.53 -0.11
N THR A 175 -14.87 -9.31 -0.49
CA THR A 175 -14.34 -9.81 -1.76
C THR A 175 -13.95 -11.28 -1.61
N SER A 176 -14.60 -12.16 -2.36
CA SER A 176 -14.23 -13.57 -2.44
C SER A 176 -12.87 -13.75 -3.13
N TRP A 177 -12.10 -14.78 -2.76
CA TRP A 177 -10.86 -15.17 -3.45
C TRP A 177 -11.09 -15.45 -4.94
N LEU A 178 -12.31 -15.87 -5.32
CA LEU A 178 -12.74 -16.04 -6.70
C LEU A 178 -12.74 -14.70 -7.47
N THR A 179 -13.00 -13.59 -6.78
CA THR A 179 -12.93 -12.24 -7.36
C THR A 179 -11.48 -11.86 -7.66
N TRP A 180 -10.53 -12.21 -6.77
CA TRP A 180 -9.11 -11.95 -6.99
C TRP A 180 -8.55 -12.72 -8.20
N LEU A 181 -8.90 -14.00 -8.37
CA LEU A 181 -8.49 -14.78 -9.55
C LEU A 181 -9.02 -14.20 -10.87
N LYS A 182 -10.23 -13.66 -10.86
CA LYS A 182 -10.80 -12.98 -12.05
C LYS A 182 -10.06 -11.69 -12.40
N VAL A 183 -9.63 -10.93 -11.40
CA VAL A 183 -8.91 -9.65 -11.58
C VAL A 183 -7.47 -9.86 -12.02
N LEU A 184 -6.78 -10.89 -11.52
CA LEU A 184 -5.39 -11.20 -11.91
C LEU A 184 -5.25 -11.51 -13.41
N ARG A 185 -6.36 -11.82 -14.11
CA ARG A 185 -6.39 -12.18 -15.53
C ARG A 185 -5.22 -13.11 -15.89
N PRO A 186 -5.08 -14.28 -15.24
CA PRO A 186 -3.92 -15.17 -15.39
C PRO A 186 -3.66 -15.55 -16.86
N HIS A 187 -4.71 -15.59 -17.68
CA HIS A 187 -4.60 -15.77 -19.14
C HIS A 187 -3.78 -14.68 -19.86
N GLN A 188 -3.74 -13.45 -19.35
CA GLN A 188 -2.89 -12.37 -19.90
C GLN A 188 -1.44 -12.50 -19.45
N TRP A 189 -1.21 -12.98 -18.23
CA TRP A 189 0.14 -13.28 -17.76
C TRP A 189 0.79 -14.37 -18.61
N VAL A 190 0.03 -15.41 -18.96
CA VAL A 190 0.50 -16.45 -19.88
C VAL A 190 0.93 -15.85 -21.22
N LYS A 191 0.17 -14.93 -21.80
CA LYS A 191 0.57 -14.27 -23.06
C LYS A 191 1.87 -13.48 -22.93
N ASN A 192 2.04 -12.72 -21.83
CA ASN A 192 3.28 -11.98 -21.59
C ASN A 192 4.47 -12.92 -21.36
N ILE A 193 4.28 -14.04 -20.66
CA ILE A 193 5.31 -15.08 -20.44
C ILE A 193 5.64 -15.80 -21.76
N LEU A 194 4.65 -16.06 -22.62
CA LEU A 194 4.84 -16.70 -23.93
C LEU A 194 5.72 -15.87 -24.88
N ILE A 195 5.77 -14.53 -24.73
CA ILE A 195 6.71 -13.68 -25.49
C ILE A 195 8.17 -13.94 -25.09
N PHE A 196 8.41 -14.35 -23.84
CA PHE A 196 9.74 -14.73 -23.35
C PHE A 196 10.05 -16.22 -23.56
N LEU A 197 9.06 -17.03 -23.94
CA LEU A 197 9.24 -18.45 -24.18
C LEU A 197 10.26 -18.75 -25.31
N PRO A 198 10.28 -18.02 -26.45
CA PRO A 198 11.36 -18.16 -27.44
C PRO A 198 12.74 -17.85 -26.87
N LEU A 199 12.87 -16.89 -25.95
CA LEU A 199 14.15 -16.52 -25.31
C LEU A 199 14.60 -17.57 -24.28
N LEU A 200 13.65 -18.17 -23.56
CA LEU A 200 13.89 -19.27 -22.63
C LEU A 200 14.22 -20.58 -23.37
N LEU A 201 13.54 -20.87 -24.48
CA LEU A 201 13.79 -22.03 -25.33
C LEU A 201 15.03 -21.86 -26.21
N ALA A 202 15.42 -20.62 -26.52
CA ALA A 202 16.69 -20.30 -27.18
C ALA A 202 17.91 -20.49 -26.25
N HIS A 203 17.75 -21.08 -25.06
CA HIS A 203 18.84 -21.68 -24.29
C HIS A 203 19.43 -22.94 -24.98
N GLU A 204 19.78 -22.83 -26.27
CA GLU A 204 20.87 -23.58 -26.89
C GLU A 204 22.25 -23.05 -26.44
N PHE A 205 22.32 -22.29 -25.34
CA PHE A 205 23.54 -21.69 -24.79
C PHE A 205 24.41 -22.65 -23.94
N LEU A 206 24.18 -23.97 -24.01
CA LEU A 206 25.05 -24.99 -23.40
C LEU A 206 25.62 -26.00 -24.41
N ASN A 207 25.60 -25.70 -25.71
CA ASN A 207 26.44 -26.44 -26.66
C ASN A 207 27.86 -25.85 -26.71
N LEU A 208 28.60 -26.01 -25.60
CA LEU A 208 30.05 -25.81 -25.55
C LEU A 208 30.81 -26.82 -26.43
N ASP A 209 30.13 -27.85 -26.95
CA ASP A 209 30.72 -28.92 -27.77
C ASP A 209 30.92 -28.57 -29.25
N LYS A 210 30.42 -27.42 -29.74
CA LYS A 210 30.58 -27.02 -31.16
C LYS A 210 31.75 -26.06 -31.44
N LEU A 211 32.51 -25.66 -30.42
CA LEU A 211 33.71 -24.83 -30.60
C LEU A 211 35.01 -25.65 -30.77
N GLY A 212 34.99 -26.97 -30.53
CA GLY A 212 36.14 -27.86 -30.73
C GLY A 212 36.35 -28.36 -32.17
N ASP A 213 35.29 -28.50 -32.95
CA ASP A 213 35.34 -29.10 -34.29
C ASP A 213 35.61 -28.10 -35.44
N ALA A 214 35.54 -26.79 -35.15
CA ALA A 214 35.93 -25.76 -36.12
C ALA A 214 37.46 -25.55 -36.20
N ALA A 215 38.23 -26.09 -35.25
CA ALA A 215 39.69 -25.96 -35.20
C ALA A 215 40.46 -27.14 -35.82
N SER A 216 39.78 -28.23 -36.20
CA SER A 216 40.41 -29.46 -36.71
C SER A 216 40.10 -29.79 -38.19
N SER A 217 39.33 -28.96 -38.89
CA SER A 217 39.07 -29.20 -40.32
C SER A 217 40.25 -28.70 -41.19
N PRO A 218 40.86 -29.56 -42.03
CA PRO A 218 41.95 -29.16 -42.90
C PRO A 218 41.42 -28.24 -44.01
N ILE A 219 42.10 -27.09 -44.19
CA ILE A 219 41.88 -26.11 -45.24
C ILE A 219 41.86 -26.82 -46.61
N PRO A 220 40.76 -26.79 -47.38
CA PRO A 220 40.80 -27.24 -48.77
C PRO A 220 41.59 -26.22 -49.60
N LYS A 221 42.66 -26.70 -50.23
CA LYS A 221 43.50 -25.93 -51.16
C LYS A 221 42.65 -25.33 -52.27
N ILE A 222 42.70 -24.01 -52.39
CA ILE A 222 42.26 -23.25 -53.56
C ILE A 222 43.03 -23.78 -54.77
N THR A 223 42.33 -24.44 -55.69
CA THR A 223 42.86 -24.76 -57.02
C THR A 223 41.81 -24.39 -58.05
N SER A 224 42.04 -23.26 -58.71
CA SER A 224 41.71 -22.94 -60.12
C SER A 224 40.62 -23.79 -60.78
N LEU A 225 39.56 -23.18 -61.30
CA LEU A 225 39.17 -23.39 -62.71
C LEU A 225 38.15 -22.36 -63.22
N ARG A 226 38.66 -21.49 -64.09
CA ARG A 226 38.10 -20.94 -65.34
C ARG A 226 36.63 -20.51 -65.41
N LEU A 227 36.49 -19.20 -65.65
CA LEU A 227 35.64 -18.56 -66.67
C LEU A 227 34.99 -19.52 -67.67
N THR A 228 33.67 -19.45 -67.82
CA THR A 228 33.01 -19.46 -69.14
C THR A 228 31.71 -18.66 -69.05
N LEU A 229 31.67 -17.55 -69.81
CA LEU A 229 30.47 -16.83 -70.18
C LEU A 229 29.47 -17.77 -70.86
N CYS A 230 28.17 -17.54 -70.68
CA CYS A 230 27.28 -17.44 -71.84
C CYS A 230 26.07 -16.56 -71.50
N LEU A 231 25.71 -15.80 -72.52
CA LEU A 231 24.60 -14.84 -72.66
C LEU A 231 23.23 -15.42 -72.29
#